data_AF-A0AAW0JT38-F1
#
_entry.id   AF-A0AAW0JT38-F1
#
_cell.length_a   1.000
_cell.length_b   1.000
_cell.length_c   1.000
_cell.angle_alpha   90.00
_cell.angle_beta   90.00
_cell.angle_gamma   90.00
#
_symmetry.space_group_name_H-M   'P 1'
#
loop_
_entity.id
_entity.type
_entity.pdbx_description
1 polymer ?
#
loop_
_entity_poly.entity_id
_entity_poly.type
_entity_poly.pdbx_seq_one_letter_code
_entity_poly.pdbx_strand_id
1 'polypeptide(L)'
;MENKGYGAHVLALPYPSQGHINPMLHFSKRLASKGLRATFAITHFIYKTFQPEPSDSVQFDTISDGYDDGGFYQSESIHDYLTRFEDNGSKTLANLIVKYKELGHPIDCLVYDAFLPWALDVAKQFGLVAVPFFTQACAVNFIYYYTHHGLLQLPVSSTPVSIPGMPLLELQDMPSFICVNGSYPAYFEMVLRQFSNTDKADWIVVNTFYKLEAEVGYAVDHF
;
A
#
# COMPACT_ATOMS: atom_id res chain seq x y z
N MET A 1 -10.74 10.35 -34.04
CA MET A 1 -10.04 10.70 -32.79
C MET A 1 -9.00 9.62 -32.57
N GLU A 2 -7.74 9.95 -32.77
CA GLU A 2 -6.63 9.00 -32.79
C GLU A 2 -6.39 8.40 -31.41
N ASN A 3 -6.29 7.07 -31.38
CA ASN A 3 -5.90 6.28 -30.22
C ASN A 3 -4.49 6.72 -29.80
N LYS A 4 -4.37 7.60 -28.81
CA LYS A 4 -3.10 7.72 -28.09
C LYS A 4 -2.89 6.37 -27.42
N GLY A 5 -2.08 5.51 -28.04
CA GLY A 5 -1.67 4.24 -27.45
C GLY A 5 -0.92 4.57 -26.16
N TYR A 6 -1.60 4.46 -25.03
CA TYR A 6 -0.96 4.55 -23.72
C TYR A 6 0.15 3.51 -23.65
N GLY A 7 1.29 3.85 -23.04
CA GLY A 7 2.44 2.95 -22.98
C GLY A 7 2.14 1.67 -22.22
N ALA A 8 1.62 1.81 -21.00
CA ALA A 8 1.14 0.73 -20.14
C ALA A 8 -0.05 1.21 -19.29
N HIS A 9 -0.84 0.28 -18.76
CA HIS A 9 -1.98 0.53 -17.89
C HIS A 9 -1.67 0.12 -16.44
N VAL A 10 -1.64 1.12 -15.57
CA VAL A 10 -1.44 0.97 -14.12
C VAL A 10 -2.79 0.94 -13.41
N LEU A 11 -2.98 -0.07 -12.56
CA LEU A 11 -4.02 -0.12 -11.56
C LEU A 11 -3.42 0.29 -10.21
N ALA A 12 -3.98 1.30 -9.56
CA ALA A 12 -3.58 1.76 -8.23
C ALA A 12 -4.61 1.34 -7.19
N LEU A 13 -4.17 0.69 -6.12
CA LEU A 13 -5.01 0.17 -5.04
C LEU A 13 -4.55 0.71 -3.67
N PRO A 14 -5.12 1.83 -3.18
CA PRO A 14 -4.80 2.36 -1.86
C PRO A 14 -5.46 1.59 -0.71
N TYR A 15 -4.88 1.68 0.48
CA TYR A 15 -5.63 1.39 1.70
C TYR A 15 -6.77 2.44 1.85
N PRO A 16 -8.00 2.05 2.28
CA PRO A 16 -9.19 2.90 2.23
C PRO A 16 -9.24 3.93 3.38
N SER A 17 -8.20 4.75 3.49
CA SER A 17 -8.13 5.90 4.38
C SER A 17 -7.56 7.12 3.66
N GLN A 18 -7.97 8.32 4.06
CA GLN A 18 -7.64 9.55 3.34
C GLN A 18 -6.12 9.79 3.22
N GLY A 19 -5.37 9.45 4.29
CA GLY A 19 -3.91 9.58 4.32
C GLY A 19 -3.18 8.69 3.30
N HIS A 20 -3.82 7.63 2.81
CA HIS A 20 -3.27 6.70 1.83
C HIS A 20 -3.81 6.98 0.41
N ILE A 21 -5.12 7.27 0.31
CA ILE A 21 -5.78 7.60 -0.96
C ILE A 21 -5.13 8.82 -1.63
N ASN A 22 -4.91 9.91 -0.88
CA ASN A 22 -4.40 11.16 -1.44
C ASN A 22 -3.01 11.03 -2.10
N PRO A 23 -1.95 10.52 -1.41
CA PRO A 23 -0.63 10.39 -2.03
C PRO A 23 -0.64 9.45 -3.23
N MET A 24 -1.35 8.33 -3.16
CA MET A 24 -1.44 7.39 -4.29
C MET A 24 -2.21 7.97 -5.48
N LEU A 25 -3.25 8.78 -5.25
CA LEU A 25 -3.95 9.48 -6.32
C LEU A 25 -3.05 10.53 -6.99
N HIS A 26 -2.26 11.28 -6.21
CA HIS A 26 -1.26 12.21 -6.76
C HIS A 26 -0.19 11.49 -7.57
N PHE A 27 0.30 10.35 -7.08
CA PHE A 27 1.24 9.51 -7.81
C PHE A 27 0.62 9.00 -9.13
N SER A 28 -0.62 8.53 -9.10
CA SER A 28 -1.35 8.08 -10.29
C SER A 28 -1.51 9.19 -11.33
N LYS A 29 -1.84 10.42 -10.90
CA LYS A 29 -1.87 11.60 -11.79
C LYS A 29 -0.50 11.91 -12.40
N ARG A 30 0.59 11.70 -11.65
CA ARG A 30 1.96 11.87 -12.17
C ARG A 30 2.27 10.81 -13.23
N LEU A 31 1.94 9.53 -12.98
CA LEU A 31 2.09 8.46 -13.98
C LEU A 31 1.29 8.76 -15.25
N ALA A 32 0.05 9.22 -15.11
CA ALA A 32 -0.79 9.64 -16.23
C ALA A 32 -0.16 10.78 -17.05
N SER A 33 0.40 11.79 -16.38
CA SER A 33 1.11 12.90 -17.04
C SER A 33 2.36 12.46 -17.82
N LYS A 34 2.85 11.23 -17.58
CA LYS A 34 3.99 10.61 -18.28
C LYS A 34 3.56 9.67 -19.41
N GLY A 35 2.26 9.62 -19.74
CA GLY A 35 1.74 8.84 -20.87
C GLY A 35 1.29 7.41 -20.52
N LEU A 36 1.21 7.08 -19.23
CA LEU A 36 0.59 5.83 -18.76
C LEU A 36 -0.92 6.00 -18.63
N ARG A 37 -1.68 4.92 -18.85
CA ARG A 37 -3.08 4.89 -18.43
C ARG A 37 -3.12 4.56 -16.94
N ALA A 38 -3.98 5.24 -16.17
CA ALA A 38 -4.13 5.00 -14.74
C ALA A 38 -5.60 4.73 -14.39
N THR A 39 -5.85 3.61 -13.73
CA THR A 39 -7.11 3.30 -13.05
C THR A 39 -6.86 3.28 -11.55
N PHE A 40 -7.73 3.91 -10.77
CA PHE A 40 -7.64 4.03 -9.32
C PHE A 40 -8.79 3.27 -8.69
N ALA A 41 -8.49 2.12 -8.08
CA ALA A 41 -9.46 1.23 -7.48
C ALA A 41 -9.70 1.58 -6.01
N ILE A 42 -10.88 2.11 -5.70
CA ILE A 42 -11.30 2.41 -4.32
C ILE A 42 -12.42 1.46 -3.89
N THR A 43 -12.64 1.33 -2.58
CA THR A 43 -13.74 0.47 -2.11
C THR A 43 -15.10 1.08 -2.49
N HIS A 44 -16.13 0.24 -2.62
CA HIS A 44 -17.49 0.72 -2.90
C HIS A 44 -17.96 1.77 -1.90
N PHE A 45 -17.67 1.60 -0.61
CA PHE A 45 -18.01 2.57 0.42
C PHE A 45 -17.32 3.93 0.19
N ILE A 46 -16.01 3.92 -0.09
CA ILE A 46 -15.27 5.16 -0.39
C ILE A 46 -15.80 5.81 -1.67
N TYR A 47 -16.12 5.04 -2.71
CA TYR A 47 -16.69 5.60 -3.94
C TYR A 47 -18.04 6.29 -3.69
N LYS A 48 -18.94 5.68 -2.93
CA LYS A 48 -20.26 6.24 -2.58
C LYS A 48 -20.15 7.54 -1.78
N THR A 49 -19.18 7.63 -0.88
CA THR A 49 -19.00 8.77 0.03
C THR A 49 -18.18 9.90 -0.57
N PHE A 50 -17.14 9.57 -1.35
CA PHE A 50 -16.28 10.54 -2.01
C PHE A 50 -16.91 11.12 -3.29
N GLN A 51 -17.65 10.30 -4.04
CA GLN A 51 -18.23 10.65 -5.35
C GLN A 51 -17.19 11.31 -6.27
N PRO A 52 -16.15 10.58 -6.70
CA PRO A 52 -15.09 11.14 -7.52
C PRO A 52 -15.65 11.74 -8.80
N GLU A 53 -15.30 13.01 -9.06
CA GLU A 53 -15.62 13.65 -10.33
C GLU A 53 -14.88 12.94 -11.49
N PRO A 54 -15.50 12.83 -12.67
CA PRO A 54 -14.83 12.32 -13.85
C PRO A 54 -13.51 13.08 -14.11
N SER A 55 -12.43 12.33 -14.30
CA SER A 55 -11.11 12.86 -14.55
C SER A 55 -10.56 12.28 -15.85
N ASP A 56 -10.13 13.15 -16.75
CA ASP A 56 -9.48 12.74 -18.00
C ASP A 56 -8.12 12.06 -17.77
N SER A 57 -7.53 12.26 -16.59
CA SER A 57 -6.18 11.79 -16.25
C SER A 57 -6.16 10.44 -15.53
N VAL A 58 -7.17 10.15 -14.71
CA VAL A 58 -7.21 8.96 -13.86
C VAL A 58 -8.66 8.47 -13.82
N GLN A 59 -8.87 7.24 -14.27
CA GLN A 59 -10.16 6.58 -14.21
C GLN A 59 -10.38 6.01 -12.81
N PHE A 60 -11.58 6.13 -12.25
CA PHE A 60 -11.94 5.46 -11.01
C PHE A 60 -12.69 4.17 -11.32
N ASP A 61 -12.41 3.13 -10.55
CA ASP A 61 -13.18 1.89 -10.54
C ASP A 61 -13.26 1.39 -9.08
N THR A 62 -14.00 0.31 -8.87
CA THR A 62 -14.30 -0.13 -7.51
C THR A 62 -13.98 -1.59 -7.25
N ILE A 63 -13.55 -1.86 -6.02
CA ILE A 63 -13.49 -3.19 -5.42
C ILE A 63 -14.36 -3.23 -4.15
N SER A 64 -14.56 -4.42 -3.58
CA SER A 64 -15.25 -4.57 -2.29
C SER A 64 -14.25 -4.83 -1.17
N ASP A 65 -14.44 -4.17 -0.03
CA ASP A 65 -13.80 -4.54 1.24
C ASP A 65 -14.67 -5.46 2.10
N GLY A 66 -15.82 -5.87 1.57
CA GLY A 66 -16.84 -6.66 2.27
C GLY A 66 -17.78 -5.84 3.17
N TYR A 67 -17.62 -4.51 3.23
CA TYR A 67 -18.49 -3.59 3.98
C TYR A 67 -18.93 -2.41 3.10
N ASP A 68 -19.53 -2.72 1.95
CA ASP A 68 -19.77 -1.73 0.88
C ASP A 68 -20.73 -0.59 1.25
N ASP A 69 -21.52 -0.72 2.32
CA ASP A 69 -22.56 0.26 2.71
C ASP A 69 -22.13 1.18 3.85
N GLY A 70 -21.46 0.67 4.88
CA GLY A 70 -21.03 1.44 6.05
C GLY A 70 -19.53 1.43 6.32
N GLY A 71 -18.76 0.77 5.45
CA GLY A 71 -17.30 0.70 5.54
C GLY A 71 -16.84 0.08 6.87
N PHE A 72 -15.70 0.56 7.36
CA PHE A 72 -15.10 0.09 8.61
C PHE A 72 -16.07 0.06 9.80
N TYR A 73 -17.03 1.00 9.89
CA TYR A 73 -17.97 1.08 11.02
C TYR A 73 -18.97 -0.08 11.10
N GLN A 74 -19.10 -0.89 10.04
CA GLN A 74 -19.89 -2.12 10.06
C GLN A 74 -19.09 -3.35 10.52
N SER A 75 -17.77 -3.24 10.63
CA SER A 75 -16.93 -4.34 11.12
C SER A 75 -17.03 -4.49 12.63
N GLU A 76 -16.88 -5.72 13.12
CA GLU A 76 -16.91 -6.00 14.57
C GLU A 76 -15.61 -5.56 15.25
N SER A 77 -14.51 -5.57 14.52
CA SER A 77 -13.19 -5.20 15.02
C SER A 77 -12.23 -4.89 13.85
N ILE A 78 -11.06 -4.34 14.18
CA ILE A 78 -9.99 -4.13 13.19
C ILE A 78 -9.58 -5.46 12.52
N HIS A 79 -9.47 -6.54 13.30
CA HIS A 79 -9.09 -7.85 12.78
C HIS A 79 -10.13 -8.41 11.81
N ASP A 80 -11.42 -8.30 12.17
CA ASP A 80 -12.54 -8.68 11.32
C ASP A 80 -12.51 -7.88 9.99
N TYR A 81 -12.33 -6.56 10.08
CA TYR A 81 -12.22 -5.70 8.90
C TYR A 81 -11.11 -6.13 7.95
N LEU A 82 -9.89 -6.29 8.46
CA LEU A 82 -8.71 -6.63 7.64
C LEU A 82 -8.87 -8.01 7.00
N THR A 83 -9.36 -8.99 7.74
CA THR A 83 -9.61 -10.36 7.25
C THR A 83 -10.65 -10.35 6.12
N ARG A 84 -11.78 -9.66 6.36
CA ARG A 84 -12.85 -9.55 5.37
C ARG A 84 -12.41 -8.80 4.12
N PHE A 85 -11.59 -7.76 4.28
CA PHE A 85 -11.05 -7.01 3.17
C PHE A 85 -10.08 -7.85 2.35
N GLU A 86 -9.18 -8.63 2.96
CA GLU A 86 -8.32 -9.58 2.24
C GLU A 86 -9.17 -10.59 1.43
N ASP A 87 -10.21 -11.17 2.05
CA ASP A 87 -11.08 -12.17 1.41
C ASP A 87 -11.90 -11.64 0.22
N ASN A 88 -12.47 -10.43 0.33
CA ASN A 88 -13.34 -9.85 -0.70
C ASN A 88 -12.54 -8.99 -1.69
N GLY A 89 -11.57 -8.25 -1.19
CA GLY A 89 -10.66 -7.41 -1.96
C GLY A 89 -9.86 -8.24 -2.95
N SER A 90 -9.30 -9.37 -2.54
CA SER A 90 -8.54 -10.25 -3.46
C SER A 90 -9.40 -10.76 -4.63
N LYS A 91 -10.63 -11.19 -4.35
CA LYS A 91 -11.56 -11.71 -5.37
C LYS A 91 -12.02 -10.60 -6.31
N THR A 92 -12.41 -9.46 -5.77
CA THR A 92 -12.92 -8.34 -6.57
C THR A 92 -11.81 -7.63 -7.35
N LEU A 93 -10.58 -7.58 -6.83
CA LEU A 93 -9.39 -7.14 -7.55
C LEU A 93 -9.09 -8.06 -8.75
N ALA A 94 -9.12 -9.38 -8.55
CA ALA A 94 -8.94 -10.35 -9.63
C ALA A 94 -10.01 -10.17 -10.73
N ASN A 95 -11.28 -10.03 -10.34
CA ASN A 95 -12.37 -9.75 -11.28
C ASN A 95 -12.17 -8.44 -12.03
N LEU A 96 -11.66 -7.40 -11.35
CA LEU A 96 -11.37 -6.12 -11.97
C LEU A 96 -10.25 -6.23 -13.03
N ILE A 97 -9.18 -6.98 -12.74
CA ILE A 97 -8.11 -7.26 -13.69
C ILE A 97 -8.65 -7.99 -14.93
N VAL A 98 -9.49 -9.03 -14.73
CA VAL A 98 -10.15 -9.77 -15.82
C VAL A 98 -11.04 -8.84 -16.66
N LYS A 99 -11.87 -8.01 -16.03
CA LYS A 99 -12.73 -7.02 -16.70
C LYS A 99 -11.92 -6.14 -17.65
N TYR A 100 -10.78 -5.59 -17.22
CA TYR A 100 -9.95 -4.73 -18.07
C TYR A 100 -9.31 -5.47 -19.24
N LYS A 101 -8.94 -6.74 -19.05
CA LYS A 101 -8.48 -7.61 -20.14
C LYS A 101 -9.57 -7.80 -21.20
N GLU A 102 -10.80 -8.08 -20.78
CA GLU A 102 -11.95 -8.27 -21.69
C GLU A 102 -12.35 -6.99 -22.43
N LEU A 103 -12.20 -5.84 -21.79
CA LEU A 103 -12.44 -4.52 -22.40
C LEU A 103 -11.35 -4.09 -23.41
N GLY A 104 -10.33 -4.92 -23.65
CA GLY A 104 -9.22 -4.59 -24.56
C GLY A 104 -8.25 -3.54 -24.00
N HIS A 105 -8.25 -3.33 -22.69
CA HIS A 105 -7.38 -2.40 -21.98
C HIS A 105 -6.73 -3.09 -20.78
N PRO A 106 -6.00 -4.21 -20.99
CA PRO A 106 -5.47 -5.03 -19.91
C PRO A 106 -4.62 -4.21 -18.93
N ILE A 107 -4.66 -4.58 -17.66
CA ILE A 107 -3.75 -4.03 -16.65
C ILE A 107 -2.37 -4.66 -16.88
N ASP A 108 -1.32 -3.85 -16.86
CA ASP A 108 0.07 -4.29 -16.99
C ASP A 108 0.81 -4.25 -15.64
N CYS A 109 0.41 -3.32 -14.77
CA CYS A 109 1.05 -3.07 -13.48
C CYS A 109 0.01 -2.80 -12.38
N LEU A 110 0.18 -3.44 -11.23
CA LEU A 110 -0.52 -3.13 -9.99
C LEU A 110 0.41 -2.38 -9.04
N VAL A 111 0.06 -1.13 -8.74
CA VAL A 111 0.63 -0.36 -7.63
C VAL A 111 -0.33 -0.47 -6.45
N TYR A 112 0.06 -1.16 -5.38
CA TYR A 112 -0.82 -1.44 -4.24
C TYR A 112 -0.24 -0.86 -2.96
N ASP A 113 -1.09 -0.46 -2.03
CA ASP A 113 -0.66 0.00 -0.72
C ASP A 113 0.06 -1.12 0.03
N ALA A 114 1.21 -0.82 0.64
CA ALA A 114 2.00 -1.83 1.35
C ALA A 114 1.23 -2.51 2.50
N PHE A 115 0.18 -1.88 3.04
CA PHE A 115 -0.71 -2.48 4.04
C PHE A 115 -1.55 -3.67 3.49
N LEU A 116 -1.57 -3.88 2.18
CA LEU A 116 -2.37 -4.90 1.50
C LEU A 116 -1.46 -5.93 0.79
N PRO A 117 -0.60 -6.68 1.51
CA PRO A 117 0.38 -7.59 0.89
C PRO A 117 -0.26 -8.69 0.04
N TRP A 118 -1.52 -9.07 0.32
CA TRP A 118 -2.31 -10.01 -0.49
C TRP A 118 -2.50 -9.56 -1.95
N ALA A 119 -2.43 -8.25 -2.22
CA ALA A 119 -2.58 -7.70 -3.55
C ALA A 119 -1.41 -8.11 -4.46
N LEU A 120 -0.21 -8.33 -3.90
CA LEU A 120 0.93 -8.88 -4.63
C LEU A 120 0.62 -10.28 -5.14
N ASP A 121 0.06 -11.14 -4.30
CA ASP A 121 -0.24 -12.52 -4.68
C ASP A 121 -1.27 -12.57 -5.82
N VAL A 122 -2.28 -11.69 -5.78
CA VAL A 122 -3.22 -11.50 -6.89
C VAL A 122 -2.48 -11.04 -8.14
N ALA A 123 -1.65 -9.99 -8.07
CA ALA A 123 -0.91 -9.50 -9.24
C ALA A 123 -0.05 -10.59 -9.90
N LYS A 124 0.66 -11.40 -9.11
CA LYS A 124 1.52 -12.48 -9.62
C LYS A 124 0.72 -13.61 -10.28
N GLN A 125 -0.49 -13.91 -9.83
CA GLN A 125 -1.38 -14.87 -10.51
C GLN A 125 -1.72 -14.45 -11.94
N PHE A 126 -1.74 -13.14 -12.21
CA PHE A 126 -2.01 -12.58 -13.54
C PHE A 126 -0.74 -12.18 -14.30
N GLY A 127 0.45 -12.43 -13.75
CA GLY A 127 1.72 -12.08 -14.37
C GLY A 127 1.97 -10.57 -14.48
N LEU A 128 1.37 -9.77 -13.59
CA LEU A 128 1.51 -8.32 -13.59
C LEU A 128 2.80 -7.88 -12.89
N VAL A 129 3.33 -6.72 -13.30
CA VAL A 129 4.31 -5.98 -12.48
C VAL A 129 3.63 -5.54 -11.20
N ALA A 130 4.19 -5.86 -10.04
CA ALA A 130 3.63 -5.58 -8.73
C ALA A 130 4.55 -4.66 -7.92
N VAL A 131 4.00 -3.53 -7.46
CA VAL A 131 4.76 -2.47 -6.78
C VAL A 131 4.06 -2.06 -5.49
N PRO A 132 4.54 -2.47 -4.30
CA PRO A 132 4.09 -1.89 -3.05
C PRO A 132 4.42 -0.40 -2.98
N PHE A 133 3.44 0.37 -2.53
CA PHE A 133 3.52 1.80 -2.30
C PHE A 133 3.44 2.06 -0.80
N PHE A 134 4.55 2.49 -0.22
CA PHE A 134 4.65 2.85 1.18
C PHE A 134 4.30 4.33 1.36
N THR A 135 3.26 4.60 2.14
CA THR A 135 2.76 5.96 2.42
C THR A 135 3.41 6.58 3.66
N GLN A 136 4.21 5.80 4.39
CA GLN A 136 4.92 6.21 5.60
C GLN A 136 6.39 6.60 5.29
N ALA A 137 7.03 7.33 6.21
CA ALA A 137 8.44 7.71 6.11
C ALA A 137 9.37 6.48 6.03
N CYS A 138 10.50 6.60 5.33
CA CYS A 138 11.48 5.50 5.20
C CYS A 138 11.95 5.00 6.58
N ALA A 139 12.23 5.91 7.51
CA ALA A 139 12.63 5.56 8.87
C ALA A 139 11.63 4.63 9.57
N VAL A 140 10.33 4.91 9.43
CA VAL A 140 9.25 4.12 10.04
C VAL A 140 9.16 2.74 9.39
N ASN A 141 9.21 2.69 8.05
CA ASN A 141 9.19 1.44 7.30
C ASN A 141 10.38 0.55 7.69
N PHE A 142 11.55 1.14 7.87
CA PHE A 142 12.78 0.42 8.22
C PHE A 142 12.73 -0.16 9.65
N ILE A 143 12.14 0.55 10.61
CA ILE A 143 11.87 0.02 11.96
C ILE A 143 10.95 -1.21 11.89
N TYR A 144 9.88 -1.15 11.09
CA TYR A 144 8.98 -2.30 10.89
C TYR A 144 9.67 -3.46 10.16
N TYR A 145 10.52 -3.17 9.17
CA TYR A 145 11.33 -4.20 8.50
C TYR A 145 12.24 -4.94 9.49
N TYR A 146 12.96 -4.20 10.35
CA TYR A 146 13.81 -4.78 11.39
C TYR A 146 13.01 -5.64 12.37
N THR A 147 11.83 -5.16 12.75
CA THR A 147 10.94 -5.87 13.66
C THR A 147 10.41 -7.15 13.02
N HIS A 148 9.96 -7.09 11.76
CA HIS A 148 9.44 -8.25 11.00
C HIS A 148 10.48 -9.36 10.87
N HIS A 149 11.74 -9.01 10.62
CA HIS A 149 12.85 -9.96 10.47
C HIS A 149 13.48 -10.39 11.81
N GLY A 150 12.94 -9.95 12.96
CA GLY A 150 13.46 -10.28 14.29
C GLY A 150 14.82 -9.63 14.62
N LEU A 151 15.24 -8.64 13.82
CA LEU A 151 16.47 -7.87 14.02
C LEU A 151 16.33 -6.84 15.15
N LEU A 152 15.10 -6.37 15.40
CA LEU A 152 14.73 -5.61 16.59
C LEU A 152 13.90 -6.50 17.52
N GLN A 153 14.45 -6.81 18.70
CA GLN A 153 13.77 -7.63 19.71
C GLN A 153 12.71 -6.81 20.47
N LEU A 154 11.52 -7.39 20.64
CA LEU A 154 10.40 -6.80 21.37
C LEU A 154 10.04 -7.63 22.62
N PRO A 155 9.62 -6.98 23.73
CA PRO A 155 9.63 -5.54 23.94
C PRO A 155 11.06 -4.98 23.99
N VAL A 156 11.24 -3.73 23.58
CA VAL A 156 12.55 -3.06 23.60
C VAL A 156 13.10 -3.06 25.03
N SER A 157 14.27 -3.66 25.23
CA SER A 157 14.85 -3.91 26.56
C SER A 157 15.79 -2.81 27.06
N SER A 158 16.33 -1.98 26.16
CA SER A 158 17.25 -0.89 26.50
C SER A 158 17.16 0.25 25.49
N THR A 159 17.41 1.48 25.95
CA THR A 159 17.53 2.69 25.13
C THR A 159 18.89 3.38 25.38
N PRO A 160 19.42 4.12 24.39
CA PRO A 160 18.86 4.34 23.06
C PRO A 160 18.92 3.08 22.18
N VAL A 161 17.91 2.91 21.32
CA VAL A 161 17.85 1.85 20.32
C VAL A 161 18.77 2.21 19.15
N SER A 162 19.62 1.27 18.77
CA SER A 162 20.55 1.42 17.66
C SER A 162 20.13 0.53 16.50
N ILE A 163 19.68 1.14 15.41
CA ILE A 163 19.40 0.48 14.13
C ILE A 163 20.45 0.97 13.11
N PRO A 164 21.23 0.08 12.47
CA PRO A 164 22.23 0.48 11.47
C PRO A 164 21.62 1.36 10.36
N GLY A 165 22.20 2.54 10.13
CA GLY A 165 21.68 3.50 9.14
C GLY A 165 20.60 4.45 9.66
N MET A 166 20.33 4.43 10.97
CA MET A 166 19.45 5.38 11.65
C MET A 166 20.20 6.11 12.78
N PRO A 167 19.75 7.31 13.17
CA PRO A 167 20.19 7.91 14.42
C PRO A 167 19.81 7.02 15.62
N LEU A 168 20.47 7.26 16.75
CA LEU A 168 20.06 6.66 18.03
C LEU A 168 18.65 7.14 18.39
N LEU A 169 17.75 6.21 18.68
CA LEU A 169 16.34 6.50 18.97
C LEU A 169 16.02 6.20 20.43
N GLU A 170 15.28 7.08 21.09
CA GLU A 170 14.64 6.73 22.36
C GLU A 170 13.39 5.88 22.13
N LEU A 171 12.91 5.19 23.17
CA LEU A 171 11.68 4.39 23.06
C LEU A 171 10.49 5.23 22.59
N GLN A 172 10.40 6.48 23.04
CA GLN A 172 9.32 7.40 22.67
C GLN A 172 9.34 7.84 21.18
N ASP A 173 10.48 7.69 20.50
CA ASP A 173 10.62 8.04 19.09
C ASP A 173 10.13 6.91 18.17
N MET A 174 9.89 5.71 18.72
CA MET A 174 9.41 4.55 17.98
C MET A 174 7.93 4.66 17.62
N PRO A 175 7.44 3.87 16.65
CA PRO A 175 6.02 3.70 16.44
C PRO A 175 5.29 3.24 17.70
N SER A 176 4.08 3.75 17.94
CA SER A 176 3.31 3.49 19.17
C SER A 176 3.12 2.00 19.47
N PHE A 177 3.02 1.15 18.45
CA PHE A 177 2.91 -0.30 18.61
C PHE A 177 4.14 -0.95 19.26
N ILE A 178 5.32 -0.33 19.09
CA ILE A 178 6.59 -0.76 19.69
C ILE A 178 6.75 -0.13 21.07
N CYS A 179 6.45 1.16 21.24
CA CYS A 179 6.56 1.85 22.53
C CYS A 179 5.58 1.31 23.57
N VAL A 180 4.36 1.02 23.13
CA VAL A 180 3.26 0.50 23.95
C VAL A 180 2.98 -0.93 23.50
N ASN A 181 3.80 -1.84 24.01
CA ASN A 181 3.74 -3.26 23.65
C ASN A 181 2.32 -3.82 23.84
N GLY A 182 1.82 -4.53 22.82
CA GLY A 182 0.47 -5.11 22.81
C GLY A 182 -0.66 -4.13 22.43
N SER A 183 -0.36 -2.88 22.13
CA SER A 183 -1.37 -1.93 21.61
C SER A 183 -1.74 -2.26 20.15
N TYR A 184 -3.04 -2.17 19.84
CA TYR A 184 -3.60 -2.38 18.50
C TYR A 184 -3.04 -3.62 17.75
N PRO A 185 -3.17 -4.84 18.31
CA PRO A 185 -2.48 -6.02 17.80
C PRO A 185 -2.73 -6.29 16.31
N ALA A 186 -3.97 -6.07 15.83
CA ALA A 186 -4.31 -6.25 14.42
C ALA A 186 -3.63 -5.25 13.48
N TYR A 187 -3.51 -3.97 13.88
CA TYR A 187 -2.77 -2.99 13.09
C TYR A 187 -1.26 -3.19 13.20
N PHE A 188 -0.78 -3.61 14.36
CA PHE A 188 0.64 -3.94 14.51
C PHE A 188 1.03 -5.11 13.60
N GLU A 189 0.23 -6.17 13.55
CA GLU A 189 0.42 -7.27 12.61
C GLU A 189 0.38 -6.78 11.16
N MET A 190 -0.59 -5.93 10.79
CA MET A 190 -0.70 -5.36 9.45
C MET A 190 0.57 -4.61 9.02
N VAL A 191 1.12 -3.72 9.87
CA VAL A 191 2.32 -2.95 9.51
C VAL A 191 3.58 -3.83 9.42
N LEU A 192 3.63 -4.96 10.13
CA LEU A 192 4.72 -5.92 9.96
C LEU A 192 4.53 -6.79 8.71
N ARG A 193 3.29 -7.21 8.40
CA ARG A 193 2.97 -8.02 7.22
C ARG A 193 3.27 -7.31 5.90
N GLN A 194 3.45 -5.98 5.90
CA GLN A 194 3.96 -5.22 4.75
C GLN A 194 5.19 -5.86 4.11
N PHE A 195 6.06 -6.51 4.88
CA PHE A 195 7.32 -7.09 4.40
C PHE A 195 7.25 -8.60 4.10
N SER A 196 6.10 -9.24 4.35
CA SER A 196 5.95 -10.70 4.28
C SER A 196 6.21 -11.33 2.91
N ASN A 197 6.10 -10.55 1.83
CA ASN A 197 6.29 -10.99 0.46
C ASN A 197 6.93 -9.91 -0.43
N THR A 198 7.58 -8.90 0.16
CA THR A 198 8.20 -7.78 -0.58
C THR A 198 9.38 -8.21 -1.45
N ASP A 199 10.04 -9.32 -1.11
CA ASP A 199 11.08 -9.97 -1.90
C ASP A 199 10.60 -10.41 -3.30
N LYS A 200 9.29 -10.57 -3.48
CA LYS A 200 8.66 -10.94 -4.76
C LYS A 200 8.18 -9.72 -5.57
N ALA A 201 8.20 -8.53 -4.99
CA ALA A 201 7.80 -7.31 -5.69
C ALA A 201 8.82 -6.94 -6.78
N ASP A 202 8.37 -6.28 -7.84
CA ASP A 202 9.25 -5.88 -8.93
C ASP A 202 10.03 -4.60 -8.56
N TRP A 203 9.38 -3.69 -7.85
CA TRP A 203 9.98 -2.47 -7.29
C TRP A 203 9.29 -2.10 -5.98
N ILE A 204 9.96 -1.32 -5.14
CA ILE A 204 9.35 -0.69 -3.96
C ILE A 204 9.28 0.81 -4.21
N VAL A 205 8.11 1.41 -3.97
CA VAL A 205 7.93 2.86 -4.02
C VAL A 205 7.64 3.36 -2.61
N VAL A 206 8.40 4.35 -2.16
CA VAL A 206 8.16 5.04 -0.89
C VAL A 206 7.84 6.50 -1.18
N ASN A 207 6.77 7.02 -0.56
CA ASN A 207 6.35 8.41 -0.71
C ASN A 207 7.24 9.36 0.11
N THR A 208 8.50 9.49 -0.29
CA THR A 208 9.50 10.37 0.30
C THR A 208 10.39 10.98 -0.78
N PHE A 209 11.44 11.71 -0.38
CA PHE A 209 12.53 12.11 -1.26
C PHE A 209 13.87 11.98 -0.53
N TYR A 210 14.91 11.55 -1.24
CA TYR A 210 16.21 11.20 -0.66
C TYR A 210 16.81 12.27 0.26
N LYS A 211 16.71 13.56 -0.09
CA LYS A 211 17.29 14.64 0.74
C LYS A 211 16.60 14.81 2.10
N LEU A 212 15.39 14.28 2.29
CA LEU A 212 14.69 14.33 3.57
C LEU A 212 15.23 13.29 4.55
N GLU A 213 15.56 12.10 4.04
CA GLU A 213 15.88 10.91 4.83
C GLU A 213 17.18 10.27 4.35
N ALA A 214 18.21 11.06 4.05
CA ALA A 214 19.40 10.59 3.34
C ALA A 214 20.09 9.41 4.04
N GLU A 215 20.24 9.45 5.37
CA GLU A 215 20.89 8.39 6.15
C GLU A 215 20.16 7.05 6.01
N VAL A 216 18.82 7.06 6.15
CA VAL A 216 17.99 5.86 6.03
C VAL A 216 17.84 5.44 4.58
N GLY A 217 17.70 6.38 3.65
CA GLY A 217 17.58 6.12 2.22
C GLY A 217 18.80 5.39 1.68
N TYR A 218 20.01 5.81 2.06
CA TYR A 218 21.22 5.08 1.71
C TYR A 218 21.24 3.67 2.30
N ALA A 219 20.77 3.47 3.54
CA ALA A 219 20.70 2.14 4.13
C ALA A 219 19.74 1.24 3.34
N VAL A 220 18.53 1.71 3.04
CA VAL A 220 17.50 0.96 2.30
C VAL A 220 17.95 0.54 0.91
N ASP A 221 18.69 1.39 0.18
CA ASP A 221 19.17 1.06 -1.17
C ASP A 221 20.25 -0.06 -1.20
N HIS A 222 20.78 -0.47 -0.04
CA HIS A 222 21.86 -1.48 0.08
C HIS A 222 21.41 -2.76 0.80
N PHE A 223 20.10 -2.94 1.02
CA PHE A 223 19.47 -4.17 1.52
C PHE A 223 18.52 -4.76 0.49
#